data_AF-A0A9C8SXD5-F1
#
_entry.id   AF-A0A9C8SXD5-F1
#
_cell.length_a   1.000
_cell.length_b   1.000
_cell.length_c   1.000
_cell.angle_alpha   90.00
_cell.angle_beta   90.00
_cell.angle_gamma   90.00
#
_symmetry.space_group_name_H-M   'P 1'
#
loop_
_entity.id
_entity.type
_entity.pdbx_description
1 polymer ?
#
loop_
_entity_poly.entity_id
_entity_poly.type
_entity_poly.pdbx_seq_one_letter_code
_entity_poly.pdbx_strand_id
1 'polypeptide(L)'
;NKDREAYLEFSEPYLESPVVIVTKKGDGFACNCWTDLIGKKGVAHAGESFGEKFDDYIKARLDVTYTTYNRAFEMLGEDTADYLIIDLYPAIIYSKLLQVEDRIEFMAKPATVQHFHMAFSRRSPHRSLLPEINRRIAELKKQGAIKKMLMAQYTDWKKTFDQRQRFYAKSQVKASQAQQQYQAGARDRGLDTMARFIERDIPYMDGASF
;
A
#
# COMPACT_ATOMS: atom_id res chain seq x y z
N ASN A 1 -2.76 -11.23 -13.68
CA ASN A 1 -1.66 -10.80 -14.57
C ASN A 1 -1.38 -11.99 -15.49
N LYS A 2 -1.81 -11.89 -16.75
CA LYS A 2 -1.81 -13.02 -17.69
C LYS A 2 -0.42 -13.56 -17.98
N ASP A 3 0.60 -12.71 -17.98
CA ASP A 3 1.98 -13.14 -18.22
C ASP A 3 2.47 -14.10 -17.13
N ARG A 4 2.08 -13.82 -15.87
CA ARG A 4 2.43 -14.67 -14.73
C ARG A 4 1.70 -16.03 -14.76
N GLU A 5 0.49 -16.09 -15.28
CA GLU A 5 -0.30 -17.34 -15.40
C GLU A 5 0.33 -18.37 -16.36
N ALA A 6 1.24 -17.94 -17.24
CA ALA A 6 1.98 -18.83 -18.12
C ALA A 6 2.91 -19.80 -17.34
N TYR A 7 3.41 -19.40 -16.17
CA TYR A 7 4.36 -20.20 -15.37
C TYR A 7 3.98 -20.35 -13.89
N LEU A 8 2.97 -19.60 -13.41
CA LEU A 8 2.39 -19.71 -12.08
C LEU A 8 0.92 -20.15 -12.16
N GLU A 9 0.50 -20.86 -11.11
CA GLU A 9 -0.88 -21.15 -10.79
C GLU A 9 -1.21 -20.44 -9.47
N PHE A 10 -2.39 -19.84 -9.36
CA PHE A 10 -2.74 -18.98 -8.23
C PHE A 10 -3.87 -19.58 -7.42
N SER A 11 -3.83 -19.40 -6.10
CA SER A 11 -4.98 -19.69 -5.23
C SER A 11 -6.14 -18.74 -5.51
N GLU A 12 -7.29 -19.02 -4.92
CA GLU A 12 -8.33 -18.01 -4.69
C GLU A 12 -7.74 -16.80 -3.93
N PRO A 13 -8.25 -15.58 -4.16
CA PRO A 13 -7.73 -14.39 -3.51
C PRO A 13 -8.03 -14.42 -2.00
N TYR A 14 -6.99 -14.25 -1.19
CA TYR A 14 -7.11 -14.31 0.26
C TYR A 14 -7.22 -12.92 0.91
N LEU A 15 -6.70 -11.87 0.29
CA LEU A 15 -6.72 -10.51 0.83
C LEU A 15 -6.82 -9.48 -0.30
N GLU A 16 -7.57 -8.41 -0.07
CA GLU A 16 -7.59 -7.25 -0.96
C GLU A 16 -6.39 -6.33 -0.69
N SER A 17 -5.79 -5.79 -1.75
CA SER A 17 -4.71 -4.82 -1.70
C SER A 17 -5.14 -3.56 -2.43
N PRO A 18 -5.67 -2.55 -1.72
CA PRO A 18 -5.98 -1.27 -2.33
C PRO A 18 -4.68 -0.57 -2.78
N VAL A 19 -4.63 -0.15 -4.03
CA VAL A 19 -3.61 0.77 -4.54
C VAL A 19 -4.09 2.17 -4.22
N VAL A 20 -3.36 2.90 -3.40
CA VAL A 20 -3.75 4.23 -2.93
C VAL A 20 -2.90 5.30 -3.60
N ILE A 21 -3.47 6.50 -3.66
CA ILE A 21 -2.75 7.71 -4.02
C ILE A 21 -2.45 8.48 -2.73
N VAL A 22 -1.19 8.82 -2.54
CA VAL A 22 -0.68 9.58 -1.38
C VAL A 22 -0.14 10.92 -1.88
N THR A 23 -0.54 12.01 -1.24
CA THR A 23 -0.02 13.35 -1.53
C THR A 23 0.70 13.91 -0.31
N LYS A 24 1.48 14.97 -0.49
CA LYS A 24 1.93 15.79 0.63
C LYS A 24 0.71 16.44 1.29
N LYS A 25 0.73 16.52 2.61
CA LYS A 25 -0.38 17.03 3.42
C LYS A 25 -0.64 18.50 3.08
N GLY A 26 -1.89 18.81 2.74
CA GLY A 26 -2.30 20.16 2.30
C GLY A 26 -2.21 20.38 0.79
N ASP A 27 -1.52 19.50 0.05
CA ASP A 27 -1.38 19.56 -1.41
C ASP A 27 -2.32 18.58 -2.13
N GLY A 28 -3.28 18.00 -1.40
CA GLY A 28 -4.34 17.19 -1.97
C GLY A 28 -5.14 17.96 -3.04
N PHE A 29 -5.59 17.23 -4.04
CA PHE A 29 -6.43 17.75 -5.11
C PHE A 29 -7.68 16.89 -5.28
N ALA A 30 -8.69 17.43 -5.95
CA ALA A 30 -9.87 16.65 -6.29
C ALA A 30 -9.47 15.54 -7.28
N CYS A 31 -9.54 14.28 -6.83
CA CYS A 31 -9.29 13.11 -7.66
C CYS A 31 -10.35 12.06 -7.37
N ASN A 32 -11.22 11.84 -8.35
CA ASN A 32 -12.32 10.88 -8.28
C ASN A 32 -12.12 9.73 -9.26
N CYS A 33 -11.39 9.95 -10.34
CA CYS A 33 -11.08 8.99 -11.39
C CYS A 33 -9.64 9.17 -11.89
N TRP A 34 -9.14 8.24 -12.72
CA TRP A 34 -7.76 8.28 -13.18
C TRP A 34 -7.42 9.50 -14.07
N THR A 35 -8.41 10.09 -14.76
CA THR A 35 -8.18 11.27 -15.61
C THR A 35 -7.77 12.50 -14.80
N ASP A 36 -8.13 12.56 -13.53
CA ASP A 36 -7.75 13.66 -12.64
C ASP A 36 -6.25 13.63 -12.29
N LEU A 37 -5.55 12.53 -12.62
CA LEU A 37 -4.09 12.41 -12.47
C LEU A 37 -3.33 12.96 -13.69
N ILE A 38 -4.00 13.27 -14.81
CA ILE A 38 -3.35 13.77 -16.01
C ILE A 38 -2.75 15.16 -15.75
N GLY A 39 -1.51 15.38 -16.20
CA GLY A 39 -0.80 16.64 -16.02
C GLY A 39 -0.19 16.84 -14.64
N LYS A 40 -0.35 15.86 -13.74
CA LYS A 40 0.34 15.76 -12.44
C LYS A 40 1.56 14.85 -12.56
N LYS A 41 2.58 15.09 -11.75
CA LYS A 41 3.79 14.27 -11.64
C LYS A 41 3.59 13.17 -10.60
N GLY A 42 3.46 11.94 -11.07
CA GLY A 42 3.40 10.76 -10.22
C GLY A 42 4.79 10.20 -9.89
N VAL A 43 4.88 9.53 -8.76
CA VAL A 43 6.01 8.68 -8.40
C VAL A 43 5.52 7.32 -7.92
N ALA A 44 6.28 6.25 -8.17
CA ALA A 44 5.96 4.88 -7.77
C ALA A 44 7.24 4.08 -7.47
N HIS A 45 7.11 2.95 -6.78
CA HIS A 45 8.24 2.05 -6.57
C HIS A 45 8.57 1.22 -7.82
N ALA A 46 9.86 1.09 -8.13
CA ALA A 46 10.31 0.31 -9.29
C ALA A 46 9.91 -1.17 -9.18
N GLY A 47 9.29 -1.70 -10.24
CA GLY A 47 8.86 -3.11 -10.29
C GLY A 47 7.47 -3.38 -9.71
N GLU A 48 6.75 -2.35 -9.28
CA GLU A 48 5.33 -2.49 -8.91
C GLU A 48 4.42 -2.64 -10.14
N SER A 49 3.29 -3.29 -9.90
CA SER A 49 2.17 -3.40 -10.84
C SER A 49 0.91 -3.14 -10.04
N PHE A 50 0.09 -2.23 -10.54
CA PHE A 50 -1.12 -1.72 -9.88
C PHE A 50 -2.41 -2.28 -10.50
N GLY A 51 -2.26 -3.30 -11.34
CA GLY A 51 -3.31 -3.94 -12.12
C GLY A 51 -3.20 -3.56 -13.59
N GLU A 52 -3.34 -4.55 -14.48
CA GLU A 52 -3.09 -4.45 -15.93
C GLU A 52 -3.69 -3.20 -16.57
N LYS A 53 -4.97 -2.91 -16.31
CA LYS A 53 -5.66 -1.73 -16.86
C LYS A 53 -5.06 -0.40 -16.40
N PHE A 54 -4.68 -0.30 -15.12
CA PHE A 54 -4.12 0.94 -14.59
C PHE A 54 -2.65 1.08 -14.96
N ASP A 55 -1.90 -0.03 -15.03
CA ASP A 55 -0.53 -0.04 -15.55
C ASP A 55 -0.49 0.44 -17.02
N ASP A 56 -1.44 -0.01 -17.84
CA ASP A 56 -1.56 0.45 -19.23
C ASP A 56 -1.98 1.92 -19.30
N TYR A 57 -2.89 2.36 -18.43
CA TYR A 57 -3.29 3.75 -18.33
C TYR A 57 -2.12 4.66 -17.92
N ILE A 58 -1.33 4.26 -16.91
CA ILE A 58 -0.13 4.97 -16.47
C ILE A 58 0.81 5.18 -17.66
N LYS A 59 1.16 4.10 -18.37
CA LYS A 59 2.07 4.15 -19.53
C LYS A 59 1.53 5.05 -20.65
N ALA A 60 0.22 5.07 -20.86
CA ALA A 60 -0.39 5.78 -21.97
C ALA A 60 -0.68 7.25 -21.69
N ARG A 61 -0.93 7.63 -20.43
CA ARG A 61 -1.56 8.91 -20.08
C ARG A 61 -0.90 9.68 -18.94
N LEU A 62 -0.09 9.04 -18.10
CA LEU A 62 0.44 9.66 -16.88
C LEU A 62 1.96 9.86 -16.96
N ASP A 63 2.45 10.89 -16.28
CA ASP A 63 3.88 11.14 -16.08
C ASP A 63 4.27 10.54 -14.73
N VAL A 64 4.80 9.30 -14.73
CA VAL A 64 5.16 8.57 -13.50
C VAL A 64 6.63 8.19 -13.49
N THR A 65 7.34 8.66 -12.47
CA THR A 65 8.72 8.27 -12.18
C THR A 65 8.77 7.03 -11.30
N TYR A 66 9.59 6.04 -11.66
CA TYR A 66 9.80 4.83 -10.86
C TYR A 66 11.13 4.88 -10.11
N THR A 67 11.11 4.69 -8.79
CA THR A 67 12.31 4.80 -7.93
C THR A 67 12.18 3.92 -6.68
N THR A 68 13.11 4.04 -5.72
CA THR A 68 12.98 3.35 -4.42
C THR A 68 11.92 4.01 -3.54
N TYR A 69 11.32 3.29 -2.58
CA TYR A 69 10.30 3.88 -1.70
C TYR A 69 10.84 5.11 -0.96
N ASN A 70 12.06 5.04 -0.41
CA ASN A 70 12.68 6.17 0.27
C ASN A 70 12.71 7.42 -0.61
N ARG A 71 13.20 7.28 -1.85
CA ARG A 71 13.27 8.40 -2.78
C ARG A 71 11.88 8.87 -3.20
N ALA A 72 10.91 7.98 -3.35
CA ALA A 72 9.55 8.35 -3.72
C ALA A 72 8.88 9.22 -2.64
N PHE A 73 9.07 8.89 -1.35
CA PHE A 73 8.60 9.71 -0.24
C PHE A 73 9.38 11.03 -0.11
N GLU A 74 10.69 11.05 -0.40
CA GLU A 74 11.46 12.29 -0.48
C GLU A 74 10.95 13.21 -1.59
N MET A 75 10.66 12.67 -2.78
CA MET A 75 10.16 13.44 -3.91
C MET A 75 8.81 14.12 -3.61
N LEU A 76 7.92 13.44 -2.88
CA LEU A 76 6.70 14.06 -2.34
C LEU A 76 7.02 15.22 -1.39
N GLY A 77 7.99 15.05 -0.49
CA GLY A 77 8.38 16.09 0.47
C GLY A 77 9.09 17.30 -0.16
N GLU A 78 9.79 17.08 -1.27
CA GLU A 78 10.54 18.07 -2.06
C GLU A 78 9.69 18.78 -3.13
N ASP A 79 8.40 18.46 -3.24
CA ASP A 79 7.50 18.99 -4.28
C ASP A 79 7.98 18.69 -5.71
N THR A 80 8.75 17.60 -5.88
CA THR A 80 9.20 17.12 -7.20
C THR A 80 8.28 16.04 -7.78
N ALA A 81 7.39 15.49 -6.95
CA ALA A 81 6.24 14.70 -7.35
C ALA A 81 4.98 15.24 -6.64
N ASP A 82 3.86 15.29 -7.36
CA ASP A 82 2.56 15.72 -6.84
C ASP A 82 1.86 14.59 -6.05
N TYR A 83 2.10 13.34 -6.45
CA TYR A 83 1.48 12.17 -5.82
C TYR A 83 2.34 10.91 -5.93
N LEU A 84 2.16 10.00 -4.97
CA LEU A 84 2.74 8.66 -4.92
C LEU A 84 1.65 7.63 -5.16
N ILE A 85 1.89 6.72 -6.11
CA ILE A 85 1.11 5.49 -6.31
C ILE A 85 1.77 4.37 -5.53
N ILE A 86 1.02 3.72 -4.65
CA ILE A 86 1.58 2.70 -3.76
C ILE A 86 0.47 1.78 -3.22
N ASP A 87 0.77 0.50 -2.96
CA ASP A 87 -0.15 -0.36 -2.21
C ASP A 87 -0.37 0.15 -0.77
N LEU A 88 -1.57 0.00 -0.24
CA LEU A 88 -1.97 0.52 1.08
C LEU A 88 -1.02 0.08 2.21
N TYR A 89 -0.66 -1.20 2.27
CA TYR A 89 0.16 -1.75 3.34
C TYR A 89 1.59 -1.18 3.38
N PRO A 90 2.36 -1.20 2.27
CA PRO A 90 3.65 -0.52 2.25
C PRO A 90 3.52 0.99 2.47
N ALA A 91 2.47 1.66 2.01
CA ALA A 91 2.26 3.08 2.30
C ALA A 91 2.20 3.36 3.81
N ILE A 92 1.45 2.55 4.55
CA ILE A 92 1.37 2.66 6.02
C ILE A 92 2.73 2.32 6.68
N ILE A 93 3.39 1.25 6.23
CA ILE A 93 4.66 0.81 6.82
C ILE A 93 5.77 1.84 6.57
N TYR A 94 5.97 2.26 5.32
CA TYR A 94 7.05 3.18 4.95
C TYR A 94 6.82 4.59 5.48
N SER A 95 5.57 5.08 5.53
CA SER A 95 5.30 6.39 6.13
C SER A 95 5.72 6.48 7.60
N LYS A 96 5.61 5.37 8.35
CA LYS A 96 6.12 5.26 9.73
C LYS A 96 7.62 5.04 9.80
N LEU A 97 8.18 4.16 8.97
CA LEU A 97 9.63 3.91 8.94
C LEU A 97 10.41 5.20 8.62
N LEU A 98 9.88 6.01 7.71
CA LEU A 98 10.47 7.28 7.27
C LEU A 98 10.01 8.48 8.11
N GLN A 99 9.13 8.28 9.11
CA GLN A 99 8.61 9.34 9.99
C GLN A 99 7.94 10.50 9.22
N VAL A 100 7.26 10.19 8.11
CA VAL A 100 6.57 11.17 7.25
C VAL A 100 5.05 11.11 7.36
N GLU A 101 4.49 10.24 8.21
CA GLU A 101 3.04 10.09 8.38
C GLU A 101 2.32 11.44 8.61
N ASP A 102 2.94 12.39 9.35
CA ASP A 102 2.39 13.73 9.63
C ASP A 102 2.42 14.70 8.45
N ARG A 103 3.14 14.35 7.39
CA ARG A 103 3.43 15.21 6.23
C ARG A 103 2.76 14.71 4.96
N ILE A 104 2.02 13.61 5.03
CA ILE A 104 1.31 13.02 3.91
C ILE A 104 -0.18 12.88 4.22
N GLU A 105 -0.98 12.71 3.17
CA GLU A 105 -2.38 12.34 3.26
C GLU A 105 -2.74 11.33 2.17
N PHE A 106 -3.68 10.44 2.50
CA PHE A 106 -4.19 9.43 1.58
C PHE A 106 -5.47 9.95 0.93
N MET A 107 -5.52 9.96 -0.40
CA MET A 107 -6.73 10.31 -1.13
C MET A 107 -7.92 9.42 -0.73
N ALA A 108 -9.13 9.94 -0.92
CA ALA A 108 -10.34 9.32 -0.40
C ALA A 108 -10.63 7.94 -1.03
N LYS A 109 -10.40 7.81 -2.34
CA LYS A 109 -10.60 6.58 -3.09
C LYS A 109 -9.26 5.92 -3.42
N PRO A 110 -9.15 4.59 -3.37
CA PRO A 110 -8.01 3.92 -3.95
C PRO A 110 -8.06 4.04 -5.48
N ALA A 111 -6.90 4.09 -6.13
CA ALA A 111 -6.80 4.07 -7.59
C ALA A 111 -7.33 2.77 -8.17
N THR A 112 -6.98 1.64 -7.55
CA THR A 112 -7.49 0.31 -7.88
C THR A 112 -7.57 -0.55 -6.63
N VAL A 113 -8.26 -1.69 -6.70
CA VAL A 113 -8.15 -2.75 -5.68
C VAL A 113 -7.64 -4.01 -6.35
N GLN A 114 -6.42 -4.41 -5.99
CA GLN A 114 -5.83 -5.68 -6.40
C GLN A 114 -6.15 -6.77 -5.38
N HIS A 115 -5.87 -8.01 -5.73
CA HIS A 115 -6.10 -9.15 -4.87
C HIS A 115 -4.81 -9.93 -4.68
N PHE A 116 -4.50 -10.29 -3.45
CA PHE A 116 -3.37 -11.15 -3.13
C PHE A 116 -3.77 -12.62 -3.24
N HIS A 117 -2.92 -13.34 -3.95
CA HIS A 117 -3.03 -14.76 -4.23
C HIS A 117 -1.75 -15.46 -3.77
N MET A 118 -1.86 -16.70 -3.32
CA MET A 118 -0.70 -17.56 -3.16
C MET A 118 -0.30 -18.08 -4.56
N ALA A 119 0.97 -17.93 -4.90
CA ALA A 119 1.49 -18.34 -6.20
C ALA A 119 2.25 -19.67 -6.10
N PHE A 120 1.92 -20.60 -6.99
CA PHE A 120 2.57 -21.90 -7.12
C PHE A 120 3.22 -22.00 -8.49
N SER A 121 4.47 -22.45 -8.54
CA SER A 121 5.07 -22.81 -9.82
C SER A 121 4.24 -23.91 -10.48
N ARG A 122 3.94 -23.78 -11.78
CA ARG A 122 3.27 -24.84 -12.55
C ARG A 122 4.07 -26.14 -12.61
N ARG A 123 5.38 -26.06 -12.32
CA ARG A 123 6.29 -27.21 -12.21
C ARG A 123 6.36 -27.82 -10.81
N SER A 124 5.68 -27.21 -9.83
CA SER A 124 5.71 -27.69 -8.44
C SER A 124 4.92 -28.97 -8.28
N PRO A 125 5.45 -30.01 -7.60
CA PRO A 125 4.68 -31.19 -7.24
C PRO A 125 3.55 -30.87 -6.24
N HIS A 126 3.65 -29.74 -5.53
CA HIS A 126 2.69 -29.31 -4.51
C HIS A 126 1.49 -28.53 -5.07
N ARG A 127 1.39 -28.35 -6.39
CA ARG A 127 0.22 -27.72 -7.02
C ARG A 127 -1.08 -28.47 -6.72
N SER A 128 -1.01 -29.78 -6.45
CA SER A 128 -2.15 -30.60 -6.04
C SER A 128 -2.77 -30.17 -4.70
N LEU A 129 -2.08 -29.32 -3.91
CA LEU A 129 -2.62 -28.76 -2.67
C LEU A 129 -3.55 -27.57 -2.92
N LEU A 130 -3.56 -26.97 -4.11
CA LEU A 130 -4.36 -25.79 -4.41
C LEU A 130 -5.85 -25.93 -4.10
N PRO A 131 -6.55 -27.05 -4.42
CA PRO A 131 -7.95 -27.21 -4.05
C PRO A 131 -8.19 -27.14 -2.54
N GLU A 132 -7.32 -27.77 -1.75
CA GLU A 132 -7.42 -27.76 -0.28
C GLU A 132 -7.08 -26.38 0.30
N ILE A 133 -6.08 -25.71 -0.26
CA ILE A 133 -5.73 -24.32 0.09
C ILE A 133 -6.90 -23.39 -0.19
N ASN A 134 -7.53 -23.51 -1.37
CA ASN A 134 -8.67 -22.69 -1.76
C ASN A 134 -9.87 -22.94 -0.83
N ARG A 135 -10.14 -24.20 -0.47
CA ARG A 135 -11.15 -24.57 0.52
C ARG A 135 -10.89 -23.88 1.85
N ARG A 136 -9.64 -23.92 2.33
CA ARG A 136 -9.27 -23.29 3.61
C ARG A 136 -9.31 -21.76 3.57
N ILE A 137 -8.90 -21.14 2.45
CA ILE A 137 -9.04 -19.70 2.24
C ILE A 137 -10.52 -19.30 2.33
N ALA A 138 -11.41 -20.03 1.67
CA ALA A 138 -12.85 -19.75 1.71
C ALA A 138 -13.43 -19.85 3.13
N GLU A 139 -13.04 -20.88 3.90
CA GLU A 139 -13.43 -21.02 5.31
C GLU A 139 -12.95 -19.84 6.17
N LEU A 140 -11.67 -19.47 6.05
CA LEU A 140 -11.07 -18.38 6.81
C LEU A 140 -11.69 -17.02 6.46
N LYS A 141 -12.01 -16.80 5.18
CA LYS A 141 -12.74 -15.60 4.73
C LYS A 141 -14.13 -15.55 5.35
N LYS A 142 -14.89 -16.64 5.31
CA LYS A 142 -16.24 -16.72 5.90
C LYS A 142 -16.24 -16.44 7.40
N GLN A 143 -15.18 -16.84 8.11
CA GLN A 143 -15.01 -16.61 9.56
C GLN A 143 -14.46 -15.20 9.89
N GLY A 144 -14.12 -14.39 8.89
CA GLY A 144 -13.42 -13.12 9.07
C GLY A 144 -12.00 -13.26 9.65
N ALA A 145 -11.42 -14.47 9.61
CA ALA A 145 -10.15 -14.78 10.26
C ALA A 145 -8.97 -14.06 9.59
N ILE A 146 -8.97 -13.95 8.26
CA ILE A 146 -7.87 -13.29 7.52
C ILE A 146 -7.74 -11.82 7.94
N LYS A 147 -8.85 -11.10 8.00
CA LYS A 147 -8.87 -9.69 8.43
C LYS A 147 -8.42 -9.53 9.88
N LYS A 148 -8.84 -10.44 10.77
CA LYS A 148 -8.37 -10.46 12.16
C LYS A 148 -6.86 -10.68 12.24
N MET A 149 -6.32 -11.63 11.47
CA MET A 149 -4.87 -11.89 11.40
C MET A 149 -4.09 -10.68 10.89
N LEU A 150 -4.59 -10.00 9.86
CA LEU A 150 -3.98 -8.78 9.33
C LEU A 150 -3.90 -7.67 10.40
N MET A 151 -5.00 -7.41 11.12
CA MET A 151 -5.07 -6.40 12.18
C MET A 151 -4.14 -6.75 13.34
N ALA A 152 -4.10 -8.02 13.75
CA ALA A 152 -3.19 -8.51 14.78
C ALA A 152 -1.73 -8.34 14.37
N GLN A 153 -1.38 -8.74 13.13
CA GLN A 153 -0.02 -8.63 12.61
C GLN A 153 0.46 -7.17 12.56
N TYR A 154 -0.41 -6.24 12.15
CA TYR A 154 -0.08 -4.82 12.17
C TYR A 154 0.18 -4.33 13.60
N THR A 155 -0.65 -4.73 14.57
CA THR A 155 -0.51 -4.37 15.99
C THR A 155 0.81 -4.86 16.56
N ASP A 156 1.18 -6.10 16.29
CA ASP A 156 2.44 -6.70 16.73
C ASP A 156 3.66 -6.04 16.08
N TRP A 157 3.57 -5.75 14.78
CA TRP A 157 4.61 -5.02 14.07
C TRP A 157 4.81 -3.62 14.67
N LYS A 158 3.72 -2.88 14.92
CA LYS A 158 3.78 -1.54 15.54
C LYS A 158 4.44 -1.58 16.91
N LYS A 159 4.05 -2.54 17.76
CA LYS A 159 4.66 -2.72 19.08
C LYS A 159 6.18 -2.92 18.96
N THR A 160 6.61 -3.76 18.02
CA THR A 160 8.03 -4.01 17.75
C THR A 160 8.73 -2.74 17.21
N PHE A 161 8.08 -2.01 16.31
CA PHE A 161 8.59 -0.74 15.77
C PHE A 161 8.79 0.29 16.89
N ASP A 162 7.79 0.50 17.75
CA ASP A 162 7.86 1.47 18.85
C ASP A 162 8.96 1.11 19.86
N GLN A 163 9.12 -0.18 20.17
CA GLN A 163 10.21 -0.67 21.02
C GLN A 163 11.58 -0.36 20.41
N ARG A 164 11.76 -0.61 19.11
CA ARG A 164 13.00 -0.30 18.39
C ARG A 164 13.27 1.21 18.38
N GLN A 165 12.26 2.03 18.09
CA GLN A 165 12.42 3.50 18.10
C GLN A 165 12.82 4.03 19.48
N ARG A 166 12.22 3.51 20.57
CA ARG A 166 12.62 3.86 21.94
C ARG A 166 14.04 3.42 22.27
N PHE A 167 14.44 2.24 21.82
CA PHE A 167 15.81 1.76 21.99
C PHE A 167 16.81 2.68 21.27
N TYR A 168 16.55 3.02 20.00
CA TYR A 168 17.41 3.92 19.23
C TYR A 168 17.49 5.32 19.86
N ALA A 169 16.36 5.88 20.29
CA ALA A 169 16.31 7.19 20.96
C ALA A 169 17.11 7.21 22.28
N LYS A 170 17.14 6.10 23.03
CA LYS A 170 17.97 5.98 24.25
C LYS A 170 19.45 5.78 23.94
N SER A 171 19.77 5.08 22.85
CA SER A 171 21.16 4.79 22.44
C SER A 171 21.88 5.98 21.81
N GLN A 172 21.13 6.93 21.23
CA GLN A 172 21.69 8.15 20.65
C GLN A 172 21.41 9.36 21.56
N VAL A 173 22.41 9.79 22.33
CA VAL A 173 22.36 11.01 23.18
C VAL A 173 22.21 12.32 22.36
N LYS A 174 22.09 12.25 21.03
CA LYS A 174 21.86 13.39 20.12
C LYS A 174 20.87 13.08 18.98
N ALA A 175 19.71 12.47 19.26
CA ALA A 175 18.66 12.40 18.23
C ALA A 175 18.05 13.80 18.00
N SER A 176 17.98 14.23 16.75
CA SER A 176 17.52 15.56 16.32
C SER A 176 16.08 15.88 16.79
N GLN A 177 15.76 17.17 16.92
CA GLN A 177 14.44 17.68 17.36
C GLN A 177 13.24 17.08 16.60
N ALA A 178 13.42 16.70 15.33
CA ALA A 178 12.39 16.07 14.50
C ALA A 178 11.90 14.72 15.06
N GLN A 179 12.82 13.94 15.67
CA GLN A 179 12.51 12.61 16.20
C GLN A 179 11.78 12.68 17.55
N GLN A 180 12.03 13.75 18.32
CA GLN A 180 11.29 14.03 19.56
C GLN A 180 9.86 14.51 19.28
N GLN A 181 9.65 15.32 18.23
CA GLN A 181 8.31 15.76 17.82
C GLN A 181 7.42 14.60 17.34
N TYR A 182 7.97 13.65 16.58
CA TYR A 182 7.22 12.46 16.11
C TYR A 182 6.70 11.59 17.27
N GLN A 183 7.47 11.45 18.36
CA GLN A 183 7.12 10.61 19.51
C GLN A 183 6.03 11.21 20.42
N ALA A 184 5.83 12.53 20.39
CA ALA A 184 5.09 13.24 21.44
C ALA A 184 3.56 13.32 21.24
N GLY A 185 3.01 12.93 20.07
CA GLY A 185 1.57 13.16 19.83
C GLY A 185 0.92 12.42 18.66
N ALA A 186 1.59 11.47 18.01
CA ALA A 186 1.01 10.80 16.85
C ALA A 186 -0.10 9.81 17.27
N ARG A 187 -1.38 10.19 17.04
CA ARG A 187 -2.47 9.21 16.89
C ARG A 187 -2.07 8.21 15.81
N ASP A 188 -2.36 6.93 16.02
CA ASP A 188 -1.95 5.87 15.09
C ASP A 188 -2.77 5.86 13.80
N ARG A 189 -2.45 6.79 12.89
CA ARG A 189 -3.18 6.96 11.63
C ARG A 189 -3.08 5.77 10.70
N GLY A 190 -2.07 4.91 10.85
CA GLY A 190 -1.99 3.65 10.13
C GLY A 190 -3.20 2.73 10.38
N LEU A 191 -3.63 2.56 11.64
CA LEU A 191 -4.86 1.79 11.95
C LEU A 191 -6.10 2.48 11.40
N ASP A 192 -6.22 3.80 11.58
CA ASP A 192 -7.37 4.55 11.07
C ASP A 192 -7.47 4.46 9.54
N THR A 193 -6.33 4.52 8.85
CA THR A 193 -6.24 4.41 7.39
C THR A 193 -6.56 2.99 6.95
N MET A 194 -6.04 1.98 7.65
CA MET A 194 -6.34 0.58 7.37
C MET A 194 -7.82 0.27 7.59
N ALA A 195 -8.41 0.74 8.69
CA ALA A 195 -9.83 0.62 8.97
C ALA A 195 -10.66 1.31 7.87
N ARG A 196 -10.25 2.51 7.43
CA ARG A 196 -10.91 3.25 6.35
C ARG A 196 -11.02 2.42 5.07
N PHE A 197 -9.93 1.83 4.59
CA PHE A 197 -9.90 1.13 3.30
C PHE A 197 -10.30 -0.35 3.35
N ILE A 198 -10.27 -1.00 4.53
CA ILE A 198 -10.55 -2.45 4.65
C ILE A 198 -11.88 -2.72 5.35
N GLU A 199 -12.38 -1.79 6.17
CA GLU A 199 -13.65 -1.96 6.89
C GLU A 199 -14.82 -1.30 6.19
N ARG A 200 -14.56 -0.40 5.26
CA ARG A 200 -15.58 0.30 4.50
C ARG A 200 -15.52 -0.15 3.05
N ASP A 201 -16.68 -0.36 2.46
CA ASP A 201 -16.82 -0.59 1.03
C ASP A 201 -16.62 0.75 0.30
N ILE A 202 -15.36 1.11 0.06
CA ILE A 202 -14.99 2.37 -0.61
C ILE A 202 -14.89 2.08 -2.11
N PRO A 203 -15.64 2.80 -2.96
CA PRO A 203 -15.48 2.66 -4.41
C PRO A 203 -14.08 3.14 -4.81
N TYR A 204 -13.42 2.36 -5.67
CA TYR A 204 -12.15 2.76 -6.27
C TYR A 204 -12.37 3.77 -7.41
N MET A 205 -11.30 4.47 -7.79
CA MET A 205 -11.27 5.32 -8.98
C MET A 205 -11.50 4.40 -10.19
N ASP A 206 -12.70 4.41 -10.77
CA ASP A 206 -12.91 3.72 -12.02
C ASP A 206 -12.27 4.54 -13.15
N GLY A 207 -11.42 3.88 -13.94
CA GLY A 207 -11.07 4.41 -15.24
C GLY A 207 -12.35 4.38 -16.08
N ALA A 208 -12.91 5.55 -16.37
CA ALA A 208 -13.96 5.68 -17.38
C ALA A 208 -13.54 4.86 -18.60
N SER A 209 -14.47 4.01 -19.06
CA SER A 209 -14.31 3.07 -20.18
C SER A 209 -13.44 3.66 -21.30
N PHE A 210 -12.38 2.94 -21.66
CA PHE A 210 -11.67 3.16 -22.92
C PHE A 210 -12.64 3.09 -24.11
#